data_AF-A0A6M5UNX4-F1
#
_entry.id   AF-A0A6M5UNX4-F1
#
_cell.length_a   1.000
_cell.length_b   1.000
_cell.length_c   1.000
_cell.angle_alpha   90.00
_cell.angle_beta   90.00
_cell.angle_gamma   90.00
#
_symmetry.space_group_name_H-M   'P 1'
#
loop_
_entity.id
_entity.type
_entity.pdbx_description
1 polymer ?
#
loop_
_entity_poly.entity_id
_entity_poly.type
_entity_poly.pdbx_seq_one_letter_code
_entity_poly.pdbx_strand_id
1 'polypeptide(L)'
;MPTYNTVMSVAVGAGLILLVMLGRELLRSPGNVVVEGWSLAFGVLGTILTATGLHMTLTWPLAAGGFPFDNIVFGETSLAFGVLLLAAAFYLWTRGRAALERADATEHLQAVARPVSVFVLGMGLGLVAIAVAGVTYQLFAAPPEEPISGAFAAYPLVEAIFMSGLIALVGLGAILFPFAVRSGRRAARTIIGWAWGLSGVAFLLFGAMNFFTHIGLIVNTMG
;
A
#
# COMPACT_ATOMS: atom_id res chain seq x y z
N MET A 1 3.38 -7.16 20.79
CA MET A 1 2.16 -7.56 20.04
C MET A 1 2.50 -7.82 18.59
N PRO A 2 1.79 -8.68 17.83
CA PRO A 2 2.20 -9.02 16.47
C PRO A 2 2.08 -7.81 15.53
N THR A 3 3.17 -7.12 15.30
CA THR A 3 3.32 -6.17 14.20
C THR A 3 3.85 -6.94 12.99
N TYR A 4 3.01 -7.06 11.96
CA TYR A 4 3.38 -7.72 10.69
C TYR A 4 3.94 -6.72 9.67
N ASN A 5 4.38 -5.55 10.13
CA ASN A 5 4.80 -4.42 9.30
C ASN A 5 5.92 -4.78 8.31
N THR A 6 6.76 -5.77 8.61
CA THR A 6 7.78 -6.31 7.69
C THR A 6 7.14 -6.84 6.40
N VAL A 7 6.32 -7.91 6.52
CA VAL A 7 5.66 -8.53 5.37
C VAL A 7 4.58 -7.64 4.76
N MET A 8 3.88 -6.84 5.57
CA MET A 8 2.90 -5.86 5.09
C MET A 8 3.57 -4.79 4.23
N SER A 9 4.71 -4.23 4.64
CA SER A 9 5.45 -3.24 3.87
C SER A 9 5.92 -3.80 2.52
N VAL A 10 6.44 -5.03 2.51
CA VAL A 10 6.81 -5.73 1.27
C VAL A 10 5.60 -5.90 0.35
N ALA A 11 4.47 -6.37 0.90
CA ALA A 11 3.27 -6.62 0.12
C ALA A 11 2.60 -5.33 -0.40
N VAL A 12 2.58 -4.25 0.40
CA VAL A 12 2.15 -2.91 -0.03
C VAL A 12 3.03 -2.42 -1.16
N GLY A 13 4.36 -2.51 -0.99
CA GLY A 13 5.33 -2.08 -1.98
C GLY A 13 5.15 -2.79 -3.32
N ALA A 14 5.08 -4.12 -3.29
CA ALA A 14 4.80 -4.93 -4.46
C ALA A 14 3.44 -4.60 -5.09
N GLY A 15 2.37 -4.45 -4.29
CA GLY A 15 1.03 -4.13 -4.78
C GLY A 15 0.98 -2.79 -5.53
N LEU A 16 1.64 -1.76 -5.01
CA LEU A 16 1.71 -0.43 -5.65
C LEU A 16 2.49 -0.49 -6.97
N ILE A 17 3.63 -1.17 -7.01
CA ILE A 17 4.42 -1.38 -8.23
C ILE A 17 3.57 -2.08 -9.28
N LEU A 18 2.91 -3.18 -8.90
CA LEU A 18 2.09 -3.97 -9.80
C LEU A 18 0.87 -3.20 -10.33
N LEU A 19 0.22 -2.36 -9.52
CA LEU A 19 -0.86 -1.48 -10.00
C LEU A 19 -0.37 -0.50 -11.07
N VAL A 20 0.82 0.08 -10.89
CA VAL A 20 1.43 0.98 -11.88
C VAL A 20 1.80 0.22 -13.16
N MET A 21 2.37 -0.97 -13.03
CA MET A 21 2.74 -1.80 -14.18
C MET A 21 1.51 -2.24 -14.98
N LEU A 22 0.49 -2.79 -14.31
CA LEU A 22 -0.78 -3.17 -14.95
C LEU A 22 -1.43 -1.96 -15.63
N GLY A 23 -1.51 -0.81 -14.95
CA GLY A 23 -2.06 0.41 -15.53
C GLY A 23 -1.31 0.85 -16.80
N ARG A 24 0.02 0.72 -16.82
CA ARG A 24 0.83 1.02 -18.02
C ARG A 24 0.59 0.02 -19.14
N GLU A 25 0.48 -1.26 -18.83
CA GLU A 25 0.24 -2.32 -19.82
C GLU A 25 -1.14 -2.19 -20.46
N LEU A 26 -2.18 -1.97 -19.66
CA LEU A 26 -3.55 -1.71 -20.12
C LEU A 26 -3.63 -0.51 -21.06
N LEU A 27 -2.90 0.57 -20.77
CA LEU A 27 -2.91 1.78 -21.61
C LEU A 27 -2.11 1.63 -22.91
N ARG A 28 -1.17 0.68 -22.98
CA ARG A 28 -0.31 0.49 -24.15
C ARG A 28 -0.82 -0.61 -25.07
N SER A 29 -1.18 -1.76 -24.51
CA SER A 29 -1.49 -2.97 -25.25
C SER A 29 -2.39 -3.89 -24.42
N PRO A 30 -3.68 -3.53 -24.22
CA PRO A 30 -4.57 -4.28 -23.35
C PRO A 30 -4.75 -5.75 -23.79
N GLY A 31 -4.70 -6.03 -25.09
CA GLY A 31 -4.82 -7.39 -25.64
C GLY A 31 -3.64 -8.32 -25.34
N ASN A 32 -2.50 -7.81 -24.86
CA ASN A 32 -1.32 -8.62 -24.52
C ASN A 32 -1.25 -8.97 -23.02
N VAL A 33 -2.16 -8.43 -22.21
CA VAL A 33 -2.14 -8.61 -20.76
C VAL A 33 -2.52 -10.05 -20.40
N VAL A 34 -1.63 -10.74 -19.70
CA VAL A 34 -1.88 -12.09 -19.18
C VAL A 34 -2.62 -12.00 -17.84
N VAL A 35 -3.95 -12.08 -17.91
CA VAL A 35 -4.87 -11.86 -16.79
C VAL A 35 -4.60 -12.76 -15.59
N GLU A 36 -4.25 -14.02 -15.86
CA GLU A 36 -4.02 -15.04 -14.85
C GLU A 36 -2.84 -14.67 -13.94
N GLY A 37 -1.76 -14.12 -14.52
CA GLY A 37 -0.59 -13.68 -13.76
C GLY A 37 -0.91 -12.51 -12.82
N TRP A 38 -1.67 -11.52 -13.32
CA TRP A 38 -2.11 -10.38 -12.53
C TRP A 38 -3.09 -10.77 -11.42
N SER A 39 -4.03 -11.66 -11.74
CA SER A 39 -4.99 -12.19 -10.77
C SER A 39 -4.29 -12.95 -9.64
N LEU A 40 -3.35 -13.84 -9.98
CA LEU A 40 -2.57 -14.58 -9.00
C LEU A 40 -1.77 -13.65 -8.09
N ALA A 41 -1.06 -12.68 -8.67
CA ALA A 41 -0.24 -11.74 -7.90
C ALA A 41 -1.08 -10.90 -6.94
N PHE A 42 -2.19 -10.31 -7.40
CA PHE A 42 -3.08 -9.54 -6.52
C PHE A 42 -3.80 -10.42 -5.50
N GLY A 43 -4.11 -11.68 -5.84
CA GLY A 43 -4.66 -12.66 -4.90
C GLY A 43 -3.72 -12.89 -3.72
N VAL A 44 -2.46 -13.23 -4.00
CA VAL A 44 -1.45 -13.49 -2.96
C VAL A 44 -1.22 -12.27 -2.08
N LEU A 45 -0.95 -11.11 -2.69
CA LEU A 45 -0.68 -9.87 -1.95
C LEU A 45 -1.92 -9.41 -1.16
N GLY A 46 -3.10 -9.50 -1.78
CA GLY A 46 -4.37 -9.16 -1.16
C GLY A 46 -4.68 -10.05 0.04
N THR A 47 -4.42 -11.35 -0.04
CA THR A 47 -4.61 -12.28 1.09
C THR A 47 -3.69 -11.95 2.25
N ILE A 48 -2.39 -11.71 2.00
CA ILE A 48 -1.42 -11.36 3.04
C ILE A 48 -1.88 -10.09 3.77
N LEU A 49 -2.17 -9.02 3.02
CA LEU A 49 -2.55 -7.72 3.58
C LEU A 49 -3.90 -7.76 4.30
N THR A 50 -4.87 -8.49 3.75
CA THR A 50 -6.19 -8.65 4.37
C THR A 50 -6.08 -9.42 5.67
N ALA A 51 -5.37 -10.56 5.69
CA ALA A 51 -5.26 -11.39 6.88
C ALA A 51 -4.49 -10.67 8.01
N THR A 52 -3.34 -10.08 7.69
CA THR A 52 -2.52 -9.34 8.67
C THR A 52 -3.19 -8.05 9.13
N GLY A 53 -3.77 -7.29 8.20
CA GLY A 53 -4.52 -6.06 8.51
C GLY A 53 -5.76 -6.33 9.35
N LEU A 54 -6.57 -7.33 8.99
CA LEU A 54 -7.75 -7.72 9.76
C LEU A 54 -7.38 -8.15 11.19
N HIS A 55 -6.32 -8.94 11.34
CA HIS A 55 -5.86 -9.36 12.66
C HIS A 55 -5.46 -8.15 13.52
N MET A 56 -4.70 -7.20 12.98
CA MET A 56 -4.34 -5.96 13.68
C MET A 56 -5.58 -5.12 14.03
N THR A 57 -6.51 -4.92 13.09
CA THR A 57 -7.73 -4.13 13.32
C THR A 57 -8.64 -4.76 14.37
N LEU A 58 -8.82 -6.08 14.39
CA LEU A 58 -9.73 -6.76 15.32
C LEU A 58 -9.15 -7.00 16.71
N THR A 59 -7.83 -7.03 16.85
CA THR A 59 -7.18 -7.26 18.16
C THR A 59 -6.90 -5.96 18.92
N TRP A 60 -7.19 -4.81 18.31
CA TRP A 60 -7.18 -3.51 18.97
C TRP A 60 -8.49 -3.27 19.76
N PRO A 61 -8.45 -2.62 20.95
CA PRO A 61 -7.29 -2.24 21.76
C PRO A 61 -6.88 -3.36 22.76
N LEU A 62 -7.33 -4.59 22.53
CA LEU A 62 -7.38 -5.66 23.53
C LEU A 62 -6.04 -6.32 23.82
N ALA A 63 -5.09 -6.26 22.90
CA ALA A 63 -3.78 -6.84 23.14
C ALA A 63 -2.93 -5.92 24.04
N ALA A 64 -2.16 -6.50 24.96
CA ALA A 64 -1.38 -5.75 25.96
C ALA A 64 0.03 -5.43 25.44
N GLY A 65 0.47 -4.17 25.60
CA GLY A 65 1.83 -3.69 25.30
C GLY A 65 2.09 -3.23 23.84
N GLY A 66 2.45 -1.95 23.68
CA GLY A 66 2.94 -1.35 22.41
C GLY A 66 2.00 -0.30 21.79
N PHE A 67 2.55 0.44 20.80
CA PHE A 67 1.97 1.60 20.10
C PHE A 67 0.57 1.34 19.50
N PRO A 68 -0.53 1.72 20.17
CA PRO A 68 -1.88 1.33 19.75
C PRO A 68 -2.28 1.93 18.39
N PHE A 69 -1.63 3.03 17.99
CA PHE A 69 -1.85 3.70 16.71
C PHE A 69 -1.39 2.89 15.50
N ASP A 70 -0.51 1.89 15.66
CA ASP A 70 -0.04 1.04 14.56
C ASP A 70 -1.19 0.28 13.86
N ASN A 71 -2.29 0.02 14.58
CA ASN A 71 -3.48 -0.62 14.00
C ASN A 71 -4.21 0.31 13.04
N ILE A 72 -4.24 1.61 13.33
CA ILE A 72 -4.81 2.61 12.42
C ILE A 72 -3.87 2.82 11.24
N VAL A 73 -2.57 2.99 11.50
CA VAL A 73 -1.59 3.32 10.46
C VAL A 73 -1.36 2.15 9.50
N PHE A 74 -1.15 0.95 10.02
CA PHE A 74 -0.77 -0.22 9.22
C PHE A 74 -1.92 -1.22 9.07
N GLY A 75 -2.70 -1.46 10.13
CA GLY A 75 -3.79 -2.44 10.13
C GLY A 75 -4.92 -2.07 9.18
N GLU A 76 -5.61 -0.96 9.45
CA GLU A 76 -6.76 -0.50 8.66
C GLU A 76 -6.39 -0.20 7.20
N THR A 77 -5.23 0.43 6.99
CA THR A 77 -4.76 0.79 5.63
C THR A 77 -4.41 -0.45 4.82
N SER A 78 -3.74 -1.44 5.42
CA SER A 78 -3.41 -2.69 4.73
C SER A 78 -4.63 -3.57 4.54
N LEU A 79 -5.57 -3.60 5.48
CA LEU A 79 -6.84 -4.28 5.29
C LEU A 79 -7.60 -3.71 4.09
N ALA A 80 -7.76 -2.39 4.04
CA ALA A 80 -8.43 -1.71 2.94
C ALA A 80 -7.73 -1.99 1.60
N PHE A 81 -6.40 -1.87 1.55
CA PHE A 81 -5.65 -2.13 0.34
C PHE A 81 -5.70 -3.60 -0.09
N GLY A 82 -5.57 -4.52 0.87
CA GLY A 82 -5.64 -5.95 0.64
C GLY A 82 -6.99 -6.39 0.06
N VAL A 83 -8.09 -5.89 0.60
CA VAL A 83 -9.44 -6.15 0.09
C VAL A 83 -9.61 -5.62 -1.33
N LEU A 84 -9.07 -4.44 -1.64
CA LEU A 84 -9.09 -3.90 -3.00
C LEU A 84 -8.30 -4.77 -3.99
N LEU A 85 -7.13 -5.27 -3.59
CA LEU A 85 -6.35 -6.20 -4.40
C LEU A 85 -7.09 -7.53 -4.60
N LEU A 86 -7.73 -8.08 -3.56
CA LEU A 86 -8.55 -9.29 -3.69
C LEU A 86 -9.73 -9.09 -4.63
N ALA A 87 -10.42 -7.94 -4.55
CA ALA A 87 -11.50 -7.61 -5.46
C ALA A 87 -11.01 -7.51 -6.91
N ALA A 88 -9.84 -6.89 -7.14
CA ALA A 88 -9.21 -6.82 -8.46
C ALA A 88 -8.82 -8.23 -8.95
N ALA A 89 -8.22 -9.06 -8.09
CA ALA A 89 -7.85 -10.43 -8.40
C ALA A 89 -9.06 -11.27 -8.84
N PHE A 90 -10.15 -11.18 -8.07
CA PHE A 90 -11.40 -11.88 -8.35
C PHE A 90 -12.06 -11.41 -9.65
N TYR A 91 -12.09 -10.10 -9.90
CA TYR A 91 -12.62 -9.55 -11.16
C TYR A 91 -11.78 -10.01 -12.36
N LEU A 92 -10.45 -9.93 -12.26
CA LEU A 92 -9.55 -10.40 -13.32
C LEU A 92 -9.75 -11.90 -13.59
N TRP A 93 -9.81 -12.73 -12.55
CA TRP A 93 -10.04 -14.17 -12.68
C TRP A 93 -11.34 -14.50 -13.42
N THR A 94 -12.43 -13.82 -13.06
CA THR A 94 -13.77 -14.17 -13.55
C THR A 94 -14.16 -13.47 -14.85
N ARG A 95 -13.65 -12.25 -15.08
CA ARG A 95 -14.09 -11.36 -16.18
C ARG A 95 -12.95 -10.72 -16.95
N GLY A 96 -11.70 -10.83 -16.50
CA GLY A 96 -10.58 -10.08 -17.04
C GLY A 96 -10.34 -10.35 -18.52
N ARG A 97 -10.34 -11.61 -18.97
CA ARG A 97 -10.13 -11.95 -20.37
C ARG A 97 -11.20 -11.35 -21.29
N ALA A 98 -12.46 -11.57 -20.95
CA ALA A 98 -13.59 -11.01 -21.68
C ALA A 98 -13.58 -9.47 -21.68
N ALA A 99 -13.09 -8.83 -20.62
CA ALA A 99 -12.95 -7.38 -20.55
C ALA A 99 -11.85 -6.85 -21.49
N LEU A 100 -10.76 -7.59 -21.66
CA LEU A 100 -9.62 -7.19 -22.52
C LEU A 100 -9.84 -7.46 -24.01
N GLU A 101 -10.70 -8.43 -24.36
CA GLU A 101 -11.07 -8.71 -25.75
C GLU A 101 -11.99 -7.63 -26.36
N ARG A 102 -12.48 -6.69 -25.55
CA ARG A 102 -13.33 -5.59 -26.01
C ARG A 102 -12.53 -4.55 -26.78
N ALA A 103 -13.14 -3.98 -27.82
CA ALA A 103 -12.57 -2.84 -28.54
C ALA A 103 -12.33 -1.61 -27.64
N ASP A 104 -13.16 -1.43 -26.61
CA ASP A 104 -13.11 -0.35 -25.62
C ASP A 104 -12.59 -0.83 -24.25
N ALA A 105 -11.68 -1.81 -24.23
CA ALA A 105 -11.21 -2.48 -23.00
C ALA A 105 -10.76 -1.50 -21.90
N THR A 106 -10.01 -0.45 -22.27
CA THR A 106 -9.48 0.53 -21.31
C THR A 106 -10.60 1.35 -20.67
N GLU A 107 -11.55 1.84 -21.47
CA GLU A 107 -12.72 2.59 -21.03
C GLU A 107 -13.64 1.73 -20.16
N HIS A 108 -13.83 0.46 -20.56
CA HIS A 108 -14.62 -0.49 -19.80
C HIS A 108 -14.04 -0.73 -18.40
N LEU A 109 -12.73 -1.01 -18.31
CA LEU A 109 -12.06 -1.23 -17.03
C LEU A 109 -12.07 0.03 -16.14
N GLN A 110 -11.96 1.22 -16.74
CA GLN A 110 -12.13 2.49 -16.01
C GLN A 110 -13.54 2.64 -15.46
N ALA A 111 -14.56 2.29 -16.24
CA ALA A 111 -15.95 2.31 -15.80
C ALA A 111 -16.21 1.32 -14.65
N VAL A 112 -15.61 0.13 -14.71
CA VAL A 112 -15.68 -0.88 -13.63
C VAL A 112 -15.01 -0.39 -12.35
N ALA A 113 -13.85 0.26 -12.44
CA ALA A 113 -13.14 0.81 -11.28
C ALA A 113 -13.76 2.10 -10.72
N ARG A 114 -14.66 2.76 -11.45
CA ARG A 114 -15.20 4.07 -11.09
C ARG A 114 -15.98 4.08 -9.77
N PRO A 115 -16.85 3.12 -9.43
CA PRO A 115 -17.58 3.15 -8.16
C PRO A 115 -16.64 3.05 -6.95
N VAL A 116 -15.65 2.16 -7.00
CA VAL A 116 -14.71 1.97 -5.88
C VAL A 116 -13.78 3.18 -5.68
N SER A 117 -13.63 4.04 -6.69
CA SER A 117 -12.82 5.26 -6.57
C SER A 117 -13.25 6.21 -5.44
N VAL A 118 -14.52 6.17 -5.01
CA VAL A 118 -14.99 6.95 -3.85
C VAL A 118 -14.32 6.47 -2.56
N PHE A 119 -14.25 5.15 -2.37
CA PHE A 119 -13.57 4.55 -1.23
C PHE A 119 -12.06 4.81 -1.29
N VAL A 120 -11.45 4.65 -2.48
CA VAL A 120 -10.03 4.95 -2.69
C VAL A 120 -9.71 6.41 -2.37
N LEU A 121 -10.56 7.36 -2.74
CA LEU A 121 -10.42 8.77 -2.38
C LEU A 121 -10.47 8.97 -0.85
N GLY A 122 -11.45 8.36 -0.17
CA GLY A 122 -11.57 8.42 1.28
C GLY A 122 -10.32 7.89 2.00
N MET A 123 -9.82 6.73 1.57
CA MET A 123 -8.56 6.17 2.09
C MET A 123 -7.36 7.08 1.78
N GLY A 124 -7.34 7.71 0.61
CA GLY A 124 -6.29 8.68 0.25
C GLY A 124 -6.23 9.88 1.19
N LEU A 125 -7.40 10.42 1.56
CA LEU A 125 -7.50 11.48 2.58
C LEU A 125 -7.05 10.98 3.96
N GLY A 126 -7.42 9.76 4.32
CA GLY A 126 -6.96 9.11 5.55
C GLY A 126 -5.43 8.96 5.62
N LEU A 127 -4.80 8.54 4.51
CA LEU A 127 -3.33 8.44 4.42
C LEU A 127 -2.65 9.80 4.57
N VAL A 128 -3.21 10.87 4.01
CA VAL A 128 -2.69 12.23 4.23
C VAL A 128 -2.84 12.65 5.69
N ALA A 129 -3.97 12.34 6.34
CA ALA A 129 -4.16 12.61 7.76
C ALA A 129 -3.16 11.84 8.64
N ILE A 130 -2.91 10.56 8.33
CA ILE A 130 -1.88 9.74 8.98
C ILE A 130 -0.49 10.36 8.79
N ALA A 131 -0.15 10.83 7.59
CA ALA A 131 1.13 11.47 7.34
C ALA A 131 1.31 12.75 8.19
N VAL A 132 0.27 13.58 8.28
CA VAL A 132 0.27 14.78 9.13
C VAL A 132 0.41 14.40 10.61
N ALA A 133 -0.32 13.40 11.08
CA ALA A 133 -0.20 12.87 12.44
C ALA A 133 1.21 12.34 12.70
N GLY A 134 1.82 11.64 11.74
CA GLY A 134 3.17 11.11 11.84
C GLY A 134 4.22 12.18 12.09
N VAL A 135 4.15 13.31 11.38
CA VAL A 135 5.07 14.43 11.60
C VAL A 135 4.74 15.17 12.90
N THR A 136 3.45 15.42 13.16
CA THR A 136 2.99 16.22 14.31
C THR A 136 3.31 15.54 15.64
N TYR A 137 3.12 14.23 15.72
CA TYR A 137 3.32 13.44 16.92
C TYR A 137 4.63 12.64 16.89
N GLN A 138 5.49 12.87 15.89
CA GLN A 138 6.77 12.18 15.70
C GLN A 138 6.63 10.65 15.76
N LEU A 139 5.60 10.13 15.09
CA LEU A 139 5.40 8.69 14.95
C LEU A 139 6.52 8.10 14.09
N PHE A 140 6.75 6.79 14.20
CA PHE A 140 7.74 6.04 13.41
C PHE A 140 9.21 6.18 13.81
N ALA A 141 9.52 6.86 14.92
CA ALA A 141 10.88 6.87 15.45
C ALA A 141 11.28 5.46 15.91
N ALA A 142 12.38 4.94 15.35
CA ALA A 142 12.91 3.63 15.70
C ALA A 142 13.63 3.67 17.06
N PRO A 143 13.52 2.61 17.86
CA PRO A 143 14.30 2.48 19.08
C PRO A 143 15.82 2.45 18.77
N PRO A 144 16.69 3.00 19.64
CA PRO A 144 18.14 2.93 19.46
C PRO A 144 18.70 1.50 19.31
N GLU A 145 17.99 0.52 19.86
CA GLU A 145 18.35 -0.90 19.83
C GLU A 145 18.10 -1.54 18.46
N GLU A 146 17.33 -0.89 17.59
CA GLU A 146 17.04 -1.39 16.25
C GLU A 146 18.22 -1.13 15.29
N PRO A 147 18.78 -2.15 14.62
CA PRO A 147 19.83 -1.95 13.62
C PRO A 147 19.38 -1.04 12.48
N ILE A 148 20.30 -0.24 11.94
CA ILE A 148 20.08 0.67 10.80
C ILE A 148 19.16 1.85 11.12
N SER A 149 17.88 1.60 11.40
CA SER A 149 16.90 2.66 11.71
C SER A 149 17.20 3.33 13.05
N GLY A 150 17.57 2.56 14.09
CA GLY A 150 17.98 3.10 15.39
C GLY A 150 19.19 4.02 15.37
N ALA A 151 19.99 4.03 14.29
CA ALA A 151 21.06 5.02 14.09
C ALA A 151 20.53 6.46 14.00
N PHE A 152 19.25 6.64 13.64
CA PHE A 152 18.56 7.92 13.57
C PHE A 152 17.69 8.21 14.80
N ALA A 153 17.75 7.40 15.86
CA ALA A 153 16.91 7.57 17.05
C ALA A 153 17.09 8.95 17.73
N ALA A 154 18.26 9.58 17.60
CA ALA A 154 18.52 10.95 18.07
C ALA A 154 17.83 12.04 17.22
N TYR A 155 17.34 11.69 16.03
CA TYR A 155 16.71 12.58 15.05
C TYR A 155 15.33 12.04 14.64
N PRO A 156 14.37 11.91 15.57
CA PRO A 156 13.07 11.26 15.32
C PRO A 156 12.26 11.92 14.20
N LEU A 157 12.48 13.22 13.96
CA LEU A 157 11.83 13.93 12.87
C LEU A 157 12.26 13.44 11.47
N VAL A 158 13.48 12.91 11.33
CA VAL A 158 13.97 12.38 10.05
C VAL A 158 13.13 11.16 9.63
N GLU A 159 12.95 10.21 10.55
CA GLU A 159 12.16 9.00 10.30
C GLU A 159 10.67 9.32 10.17
N ALA A 160 10.16 10.22 11.01
CA ALA A 160 8.78 10.69 10.92
C ALA A 160 8.48 11.33 9.56
N ILE A 161 9.34 12.24 9.07
CA ILE A 161 9.19 12.86 7.75
C ILE A 161 9.33 11.83 6.63
N PHE A 162 10.29 10.91 6.74
CA PHE A 162 10.50 9.87 5.72
C PHE A 162 9.26 8.98 5.57
N MET A 163 8.78 8.39 6.67
CA MET A 163 7.63 7.49 6.65
C MET A 163 6.34 8.23 6.30
N SER A 164 6.09 9.40 6.90
CA SER A 164 4.94 10.23 6.54
C SER A 164 4.97 10.67 5.07
N GLY A 165 6.14 10.97 4.52
CA GLY A 165 6.31 11.32 3.12
C GLY A 165 5.91 10.17 2.19
N LEU A 166 6.33 8.94 2.49
CA LEU A 166 5.93 7.76 1.72
C LEU A 166 4.42 7.51 1.79
N ILE A 167 3.83 7.59 2.98
CA ILE A 167 2.39 7.44 3.19
C ILE A 167 1.62 8.53 2.43
N ALA A 168 2.09 9.78 2.48
CA ALA A 168 1.48 10.90 1.77
C ALA A 168 1.55 10.72 0.24
N LEU A 169 2.63 10.15 -0.31
CA LEU A 169 2.72 9.82 -1.74
C LEU A 169 1.68 8.77 -2.14
N VAL A 170 1.46 7.73 -1.33
CA VAL A 170 0.40 6.75 -1.58
C VAL A 170 -0.97 7.45 -1.55
N GLY A 171 -1.20 8.29 -0.53
CA GLY A 171 -2.41 9.08 -0.36
C GLY A 171 -2.68 10.02 -1.55
N LEU A 172 -1.66 10.71 -2.05
CA LEU A 172 -1.76 11.58 -3.22
C LEU A 172 -2.23 10.80 -4.46
N GLY A 173 -1.64 9.62 -4.72
CA GLY A 173 -2.08 8.79 -5.84
C GLY A 173 -3.52 8.31 -5.67
N ALA A 174 -3.92 7.94 -4.45
CA ALA A 174 -5.30 7.55 -4.15
C ALA A 174 -6.32 8.70 -4.31
N ILE A 175 -5.96 9.92 -3.89
CA ILE A 175 -6.77 11.13 -4.09
C ILE A 175 -6.93 11.46 -5.58
N LEU A 176 -5.89 11.22 -6.38
CA LEU A 176 -5.91 11.47 -7.82
C LEU A 176 -6.61 10.36 -8.63
N PHE A 177 -6.79 9.18 -8.05
CA PHE A 177 -7.36 8.01 -8.72
C PHE A 177 -8.74 8.25 -9.36
N PRO A 178 -9.73 8.89 -8.70
CA PRO A 178 -11.02 9.21 -9.32
C PRO A 178 -10.90 10.02 -10.62
N PHE A 179 -9.93 10.93 -10.70
CA PHE A 179 -9.70 11.74 -11.90
C PHE A 179 -9.09 10.92 -13.03
N ALA A 180 -8.17 9.99 -12.69
CA ALA A 180 -7.57 9.08 -13.66
C ALA A 180 -8.60 8.13 -14.28
N VAL A 181 -9.58 7.64 -13.51
CA VAL A 181 -10.62 6.72 -14.02
C VAL A 181 -11.82 7.43 -14.64
N ARG A 182 -12.16 8.67 -14.25
CA ARG A 182 -13.32 9.39 -14.81
C ARG A 182 -13.02 10.20 -16.07
N SER A 183 -11.91 10.93 -16.03
CA SER A 183 -11.58 11.93 -17.07
C SER A 183 -10.45 11.48 -17.98
N GLY A 184 -9.80 10.36 -17.63
CA GLY A 184 -8.61 9.89 -18.33
C GLY A 184 -7.45 10.88 -18.35
N ARG A 185 -7.44 11.87 -17.45
CA ARG A 185 -6.45 12.95 -17.40
C ARG A 185 -5.03 12.39 -17.35
N ARG A 186 -4.27 12.62 -18.43
CA ARG A 186 -2.87 12.18 -18.55
C ARG A 186 -2.00 12.66 -17.39
N ALA A 187 -2.20 13.89 -16.92
CA ALA A 187 -1.50 14.43 -15.77
C ALA A 187 -1.75 13.61 -14.49
N ALA A 188 -3.01 13.31 -14.18
CA ALA A 188 -3.37 12.50 -13.00
C ALA A 188 -2.74 11.10 -13.09
N ARG A 189 -2.85 10.43 -14.25
CA ARG A 189 -2.24 9.11 -14.48
C ARG A 189 -0.71 9.15 -14.30
N THR A 190 -0.07 10.21 -14.75
CA THR A 190 1.39 10.38 -14.64
C THR A 190 1.81 10.58 -13.18
N ILE A 191 1.11 11.45 -12.44
CA ILE A 191 1.40 11.70 -11.03
C ILE A 191 1.17 10.44 -10.21
N ILE A 192 0.06 9.72 -10.42
CA ILE A 192 -0.20 8.42 -9.77
C ILE A 192 0.92 7.43 -10.05
N GLY A 193 1.32 7.31 -11.32
CA GLY A 193 2.38 6.39 -11.74
C GLY A 193 3.72 6.66 -11.04
N TRP A 194 4.08 7.93 -10.82
CA TRP A 194 5.28 8.29 -10.06
C TRP A 194 5.08 8.13 -8.56
N ALA A 195 3.97 8.61 -8.01
CA ALA A 195 3.71 8.58 -6.58
C ALA A 195 3.68 7.14 -6.05
N TRP A 196 2.89 6.26 -6.68
CA TRP A 196 2.81 4.84 -6.32
C TRP A 196 4.04 4.04 -6.74
N GLY A 197 4.70 4.40 -7.84
CA GLY A 197 5.92 3.72 -8.27
C GLY A 197 7.08 3.96 -7.29
N LEU A 198 7.30 5.21 -6.90
CA LEU A 198 8.36 5.59 -5.96
C LEU A 198 8.08 5.07 -4.56
N SER A 199 6.86 5.28 -4.04
CA SER A 199 6.51 4.76 -2.72
C SER A 199 6.50 3.23 -2.70
N GLY A 200 6.06 2.59 -3.78
CA GLY A 200 6.08 1.14 -3.93
C GLY A 200 7.49 0.55 -3.84
N VAL A 201 8.45 1.14 -4.56
CA VAL A 201 9.87 0.73 -4.48
C VAL A 201 10.42 0.97 -3.07
N ALA A 202 10.12 2.12 -2.47
CA ALA A 202 10.58 2.43 -1.13
C ALA A 202 10.03 1.44 -0.08
N PHE A 203 8.71 1.19 -0.06
CA PHE A 203 8.09 0.23 0.86
C PHE A 203 8.58 -1.21 0.65
N LEU A 204 8.84 -1.60 -0.61
CA LEU A 204 9.37 -2.94 -0.91
C LEU A 204 10.76 -3.13 -0.31
N LEU A 205 11.68 -2.21 -0.59
CA LEU A 205 13.07 -2.29 -0.13
C LEU A 205 13.17 -2.07 1.37
N PHE A 206 12.46 -1.08 1.91
CA PHE A 206 12.40 -0.81 3.34
C PHE A 206 11.77 -1.98 4.11
N GLY A 207 10.67 -2.55 3.61
CA GLY A 207 10.05 -3.74 4.21
C GLY A 207 10.97 -4.96 4.21
N ALA A 208 11.73 -5.17 3.14
CA ALA A 208 12.72 -6.24 3.06
C ALA A 208 13.86 -6.03 4.08
N MET A 209 14.35 -4.80 4.21
CA MET A 209 15.34 -4.42 5.22
C MET A 209 14.80 -4.63 6.64
N ASN A 210 13.53 -4.33 6.88
CA ASN A 210 12.93 -4.44 8.22
C ASN A 210 12.88 -5.86 8.77
N PHE A 211 12.97 -6.91 7.93
CA PHE A 211 13.19 -8.26 8.44
C PHE A 211 14.47 -8.36 9.26
N PHE A 212 15.57 -7.76 8.79
CA PHE A 212 16.83 -7.75 9.51
C PHE A 212 16.76 -6.86 10.76
N THR A 213 16.22 -5.65 10.62
CA THR A 213 16.21 -4.68 11.73
C THR A 213 15.30 -5.15 12.87
N HIS A 214 14.11 -5.67 12.58
CA HIS A 214 13.21 -6.19 13.61
C HIS A 214 13.77 -7.42 14.34
N ILE A 215 14.44 -8.33 13.62
CA ILE A 215 15.13 -9.46 14.27
C ILE A 215 16.22 -8.93 15.20
N GLY A 216 17.02 -7.97 14.74
CA GLY A 216 18.07 -7.38 15.56
C GLY A 216 17.55 -6.63 16.78
N LEU A 217 16.43 -5.89 16.66
CA LEU A 217 15.76 -5.26 17.78
C LEU A 217 15.40 -6.28 18.86
N ILE A 218 14.78 -7.40 18.47
CA ILE A 218 14.42 -8.47 19.40
C ILE A 218 15.68 -9.05 20.07
N VAL A 219 16.72 -9.34 19.30
CA VAL A 219 17.98 -9.89 19.84
C VAL A 219 18.64 -8.91 20.82
N ASN A 220 18.66 -7.61 20.50
CA ASN A 220 19.29 -6.57 21.32
C ASN A 220 18.48 -6.21 22.58
N THR A 221 17.18 -6.53 22.62
CA THR A 221 16.28 -6.26 23.75
C THR A 221 16.05 -7.46 24.66
N MET A 222 16.45 -8.66 24.23
CA MET A 222 16.39 -9.90 25.03
C MET A 222 17.51 -10.03 26.08
N GLY A 223 18.45 -9.08 26.13
CA GLY A 223 19.60 -9.06 27.05
C GLY A 223 19.31 -8.41 28.40
#